data_AF-A0A932TVI4-F1
#
_entry.id   AF-A0A932TVI4-F1
#
_cell.length_a   1.000
_cell.length_b   1.000
_cell.length_c   1.000
_cell.angle_alpha   90.00
_cell.angle_beta   90.00
_cell.angle_gamma   90.00
#
_symmetry.space_group_name_H-M   'P 1'
#
loop_
_entity.id
_entity.type
_entity.pdbx_description
1 polymer ?
#
loop_
_entity_poly.entity_id
_entity_poly.type
_entity_poly.pdbx_seq_one_letter_code
_entity_poly.pdbx_strand_id
1 'polypeptide(L)'
;MAVFVNGDPQKAAGLVAKLDQLVEETPNLKALVVFQSGAEARPALEKLAREQSIQVPLTIPKGAAAEVERLYKLDPKVKNTFMVYKGKKVLLSAVDVTEKSFSRIADAAKSAAKE
;
A
#
# COMPACT_ATOMS: atom_id res chain seq x y z
N MET A 1 -1.55 -4.36 7.29
CA MET A 1 -1.59 -4.42 5.81
C MET A 1 -0.40 -3.64 5.27
N ALA A 2 0.20 -4.10 4.17
CA ALA A 2 1.22 -3.36 3.44
C ALA A 2 0.85 -3.30 1.97
N VAL A 3 1.13 -2.17 1.33
CA VAL A 3 0.90 -1.94 -0.09
C VAL A 3 2.20 -1.51 -0.71
N PHE A 4 2.61 -2.21 -1.75
CA PHE A 4 3.81 -1.89 -2.51
C PHE A 4 3.37 -1.30 -3.84
N VAL A 5 3.84 -0.10 -4.16
CA VAL A 5 3.53 0.59 -5.40
C VAL A 5 4.80 0.69 -6.22
N ASN A 6 4.73 0.19 -7.44
CA ASN A 6 5.80 0.29 -8.41
C ASN A 6 5.37 1.28 -9.50
N GLY A 7 5.84 2.52 -9.37
CA GLY A 7 5.58 3.58 -10.33
C GLY A 7 5.12 4.90 -9.69
N ASP A 8 4.39 5.68 -10.48
CA ASP A 8 4.10 7.07 -10.18
C ASP A 8 3.11 7.25 -9.01
N PRO A 9 3.44 8.08 -7.99
CA PRO A 9 2.60 8.29 -6.84
C PRO A 9 1.26 8.96 -7.14
N GLN A 10 1.17 9.80 -8.18
CA GLN A 10 -0.10 10.42 -8.57
C GLN A 10 -1.08 9.38 -9.14
N LYS A 11 -0.57 8.39 -9.88
CA LYS A 11 -1.42 7.30 -10.39
C LYS A 11 -1.97 6.41 -9.28
N ALA A 12 -1.22 6.27 -8.19
CA ALA A 12 -1.66 5.51 -7.02
C ALA A 12 -2.52 6.31 -6.04
N ALA A 13 -2.60 7.64 -6.18
CA ALA A 13 -3.30 8.57 -5.29
C ALA A 13 -4.70 8.10 -4.89
N GLY A 14 -5.52 7.71 -5.87
CA GLY A 14 -6.90 7.28 -5.63
C GLY A 14 -6.99 5.97 -4.84
N LEU A 15 -6.08 5.02 -5.08
CA LEU A 15 -6.01 3.78 -4.31
C LEU A 15 -5.51 4.03 -2.88
N VAL A 16 -4.54 4.92 -2.71
CA VAL A 16 -4.03 5.28 -1.39
C VAL A 16 -5.10 6.02 -0.58
N ALA A 17 -5.87 6.92 -1.19
CA ALA A 17 -6.99 7.57 -0.51
C ALA A 17 -8.07 6.57 -0.06
N LYS A 18 -8.42 5.58 -0.90
CA LYS A 18 -9.33 4.49 -0.51
C LYS A 18 -8.77 3.61 0.61
N LEU A 19 -7.47 3.35 0.59
CA LEU A 19 -6.77 2.62 1.65
C LEU A 19 -6.82 3.39 2.97
N ASP A 20 -6.62 4.70 2.92
CA ASP A 20 -6.67 5.59 4.07
C ASP A 20 -8.07 5.62 4.69
N GLN A 21 -9.09 5.83 3.87
CA GLN A 21 -10.49 5.76 4.30
C GLN A 21 -10.83 4.41 4.92
N LEU A 22 -10.36 3.30 4.32
CA LEU A 22 -10.56 1.96 4.87
C LEU A 22 -9.93 1.79 6.26
N VAL A 23 -8.74 2.36 6.48
CA VAL A 23 -8.06 2.34 7.78
C VAL A 23 -8.82 3.18 8.80
N GLU A 24 -9.31 4.35 8.40
CA GLU A 24 -10.13 5.22 9.25
C GLU A 24 -11.46 4.54 9.67
N GLU A 25 -12.12 3.87 8.72
CA GLU A 25 -13.38 3.15 8.97
C GLU A 25 -13.20 1.81 9.71
N THR A 26 -11.97 1.27 9.77
CA THR A 26 -11.71 -0.06 10.33
C THR A 26 -10.81 0.06 11.57
N PRO A 27 -11.38 0.12 12.79
CA PRO A 27 -10.58 0.16 14.00
C PRO A 27 -9.65 -1.07 14.06
N ASN A 28 -8.44 -0.86 14.59
CA ASN A 28 -7.34 -1.83 14.66
C ASN A 28 -6.65 -2.20 13.32
N LEU A 29 -7.15 -1.72 12.17
CA LEU A 29 -6.44 -1.89 10.92
C LEU A 29 -5.26 -0.91 10.84
N LYS A 30 -4.05 -1.43 10.62
CA LYS A 30 -2.87 -0.62 10.32
C LYS A 30 -2.44 -0.88 8.88
N ALA A 31 -2.22 0.18 8.11
CA ALA A 31 -1.67 0.10 6.76
C ALA A 31 -0.35 0.86 6.64
N LEU A 32 0.41 0.50 5.62
CA LEU A 32 1.66 1.14 5.20
C LEU A 32 1.69 1.08 3.68
N VAL A 33 2.06 2.19 3.02
CA VAL A 33 2.31 2.21 1.59
C VAL A 33 3.80 2.42 1.34
N VAL A 34 4.40 1.52 0.59
CA VAL A 34 5.80 1.52 0.20
C VAL A 34 5.88 1.80 -1.30
N PHE A 35 6.40 2.96 -1.67
CA PHE A 35 6.67 3.29 -3.06
C PHE A 35 8.08 2.83 -3.42
N GLN A 36 8.21 1.97 -4.43
CA GLN A 36 9.49 1.51 -4.94
C GLN A 36 10.21 2.55 -5.82
N SER A 37 9.67 3.77 -5.88
CA SER A 37 10.27 4.90 -6.57
C SER A 37 11.56 5.36 -5.86
N GLY A 38 12.47 5.98 -6.60
CA GLY A 38 13.70 6.55 -6.03
C GLY A 38 13.42 7.61 -4.97
N ALA A 39 14.45 7.96 -4.18
CA ALA A 39 14.36 8.97 -3.12
C ALA A 39 13.88 10.35 -3.63
N GLU A 40 14.02 10.61 -4.92
CA GLU A 40 13.48 11.78 -5.64
C GLU A 40 11.95 11.93 -5.55
N ALA A 41 11.22 10.83 -5.33
CA ALA A 41 9.76 10.86 -5.22
C ALA A 41 9.26 11.30 -3.83
N ARG A 42 10.14 11.40 -2.82
CA ARG A 42 9.78 11.85 -1.45
C ARG A 42 8.97 13.15 -1.41
N PRO A 43 9.42 14.26 -2.02
CA PRO A 43 8.65 15.50 -1.99
C PRO A 43 7.27 15.36 -2.64
N ALA A 44 7.14 14.55 -3.69
CA ALA A 44 5.85 14.28 -4.33
C ALA A 44 4.92 13.46 -3.41
N LEU A 45 5.46 12.49 -2.66
CA LEU A 45 4.72 11.71 -1.67
C LEU A 45 4.28 12.56 -0.48
N GLU A 46 5.15 13.40 0.06
CA GLU A 46 4.81 14.30 1.17
C GLU A 46 3.73 15.30 0.75
N LYS A 47 3.85 15.83 -0.47
CA LYS A 47 2.81 16.71 -1.04
C LYS A 47 1.49 15.97 -1.19
N LEU A 48 1.49 14.75 -1.74
CA LEU A 48 0.30 13.92 -1.89
C LEU A 48 -0.36 13.57 -0.54
N ALA A 49 0.44 13.21 0.47
CA ALA A 49 -0.05 12.93 1.81
C ALA A 49 -0.73 14.16 2.42
N ARG A 50 -0.15 15.35 2.21
CA ARG A 50 -0.69 16.62 2.70
C ARG A 50 -1.93 17.08 1.93
N GLU A 51 -1.95 16.94 0.61
CA GLU A 51 -3.08 17.37 -0.23
C GLU A 51 -4.31 16.48 -0.04
N GLN A 52 -4.11 15.18 0.20
CA GLN A 52 -5.21 14.23 0.39
C GLN A 52 -5.45 13.83 1.85
N SER A 53 -4.82 14.53 2.81
CA SER A 53 -4.91 14.25 4.26
C SER A 53 -4.69 12.77 4.61
N ILE A 54 -3.78 12.12 3.90
CA ILE A 54 -3.50 10.69 4.07
C ILE A 54 -2.76 10.48 5.39
N GLN A 55 -3.39 9.76 6.32
CA GLN A 55 -2.81 9.41 7.61
C GLN A 55 -1.94 8.15 7.53
N VAL A 56 -2.22 7.27 6.56
CA VAL A 56 -1.42 6.08 6.32
C VAL A 56 0.02 6.49 5.96
N PRO A 57 1.04 5.93 6.64
CA PRO A 57 2.42 6.27 6.34
C PRO A 57 2.78 5.87 4.90
N LEU A 58 3.23 6.86 4.14
CA LEU A 58 3.84 6.68 2.82
C LEU A 58 5.36 6.65 2.99
N THR A 59 6.00 5.58 2.55
CA THR A 59 7.44 5.41 2.70
C THR A 59 8.10 5.01 1.40
N ILE A 60 9.40 5.26 1.33
CA ILE A 60 10.29 4.78 0.28
C ILE A 60 11.29 3.85 0.97
N PRO A 61 11.53 2.65 0.43
CA PRO A 61 12.45 1.72 1.05
C PRO A 61 13.86 2.30 1.15
N LYS A 62 14.51 2.03 2.28
CA LYS A 62 15.93 2.35 2.48
C LYS A 62 16.76 1.24 1.82
N GLY A 63 17.02 1.36 0.53
CA GLY A 63 17.82 0.39 -0.23
C GLY A 63 17.44 0.34 -1.70
N ALA A 64 18.10 -0.54 -2.46
CA ALA A 64 17.72 -0.80 -3.84
C ALA A 64 16.32 -1.45 -3.89
N ALA A 65 15.48 -1.06 -4.83
CA ALA A 65 14.15 -1.64 -5.02
C ALA A 65 14.21 -3.18 -5.09
N ALA A 66 15.23 -3.72 -5.76
CA ALA A 66 15.48 -5.15 -5.91
C ALA A 66 15.60 -5.92 -4.58
N GLU A 67 16.06 -5.29 -3.51
CA GLU A 67 16.15 -5.92 -2.19
C GLU A 67 14.76 -6.09 -1.56
N VAL A 68 13.92 -5.06 -1.67
CA VAL A 68 12.52 -5.07 -1.17
C VAL A 68 11.69 -6.05 -1.98
N GLU A 69 11.88 -6.06 -3.30
CA GLU A 69 11.24 -7.03 -4.19
C GLU A 69 11.58 -8.47 -3.79
N ARG A 70 12.85 -8.75 -3.48
CA ARG A 70 13.26 -10.08 -2.99
C ARG A 70 12.68 -10.42 -1.63
N LEU A 71 12.75 -9.49 -0.67
CA LEU A 71 12.28 -9.71 0.70
C LEU A 71 10.78 -10.01 0.76
N TYR A 72 9.99 -9.28 -0.02
CA TYR A 72 8.54 -9.40 -0.04
C TYR A 72 8.01 -10.24 -1.22
N LYS A 73 8.91 -10.86 -2.01
CA LYS A 73 8.59 -11.63 -3.22
C LYS A 73 7.66 -10.87 -4.18
N LEU A 74 7.95 -9.59 -4.40
CA LEU A 74 7.18 -8.71 -5.26
C LEU A 74 7.58 -8.95 -6.72
N ASP A 75 6.62 -8.81 -7.62
CA ASP A 75 6.87 -8.89 -9.05
C ASP A 75 7.15 -7.49 -9.60
N PRO A 76 8.34 -7.19 -10.16
CA PRO A 76 8.65 -5.86 -10.69
C PRO A 76 7.81 -5.44 -11.91
N LYS A 77 7.05 -6.35 -12.52
CA LYS A 77 6.27 -6.05 -13.72
C LYS A 77 4.86 -5.57 -13.39
N VAL A 78 4.42 -5.70 -12.13
CA VAL A 78 3.10 -5.27 -11.69
C VAL A 78 3.14 -3.85 -11.13
N LYS A 79 2.06 -3.09 -11.34
CA LYS A 79 2.02 -1.67 -10.92
C LYS A 79 1.92 -1.51 -9.41
N ASN A 80 1.25 -2.44 -8.74
CA ASN A 80 1.12 -2.44 -7.30
C ASN A 80 0.85 -3.86 -6.78
N THR A 81 1.18 -4.09 -5.52
CA THR A 81 0.94 -5.32 -4.79
C THR A 81 0.35 -4.98 -3.42
N PHE A 82 -0.83 -5.50 -3.11
CA PHE A 82 -1.47 -5.38 -1.81
C PHE A 82 -1.29 -6.67 -1.02
N MET A 83 -0.81 -6.54 0.21
CA MET A 83 -0.59 -7.65 1.12
C MET A 83 -1.35 -7.39 2.42
N VAL A 84 -2.40 -8.16 2.65
CA VAL A 84 -3.18 -8.14 3.89
C VAL A 84 -2.55 -9.14 4.85
N TYR A 85 -2.21 -8.68 6.04
CA TYR A 85 -1.59 -9.48 7.10
C TYR A 85 -2.54 -9.64 8.28
N LYS A 86 -2.52 -10.82 8.88
CA LYS A 86 -3.13 -11.11 10.20
C LYS A 86 -2.05 -11.71 11.09
N GLY A 87 -1.63 -10.94 12.10
CA GLY A 87 -0.40 -11.22 12.83
C GLY A 87 0.82 -11.25 11.89
N LYS A 88 1.54 -12.38 11.87
CA LYS A 88 2.73 -12.59 11.02
C LYS A 88 2.43 -13.33 9.70
N LYS A 89 1.16 -13.61 9.40
CA LYS A 89 0.76 -14.37 8.20
C LYS A 89 0.11 -13.46 7.17
N VAL A 90 0.47 -13.66 5.90
CA VAL A 90 -0.23 -13.03 4.77
C VAL A 90 -1.54 -13.80 4.57
N LEU A 91 -2.67 -13.12 4.76
CA LEU A 91 -3.99 -13.68 4.45
C LEU A 91 -4.31 -13.59 2.97
N LEU A 92 -3.92 -12.47 2.36
CA LEU A 92 -4.24 -12.18 0.97
C LEU A 92 -3.13 -11.35 0.35
N SER A 93 -2.67 -11.78 -0.82
CA SER A 93 -1.77 -11.04 -1.69
C SER A 93 -2.44 -10.84 -3.05
N ALA A 94 -2.54 -9.61 -3.51
CA ALA A 94 -3.10 -9.27 -4.82
C ALA A 94 -2.18 -8.32 -5.56
N VAL A 95 -2.08 -8.50 -6.87
CA VAL A 95 -1.23 -7.69 -7.77
C VAL A 95 -2.08 -6.96 -8.81
N ASP A 96 -1.54 -5.86 -9.34
CA ASP A 96 -2.24 -4.96 -10.30
C ASP A 96 -3.66 -4.60 -9.84
N VAL A 97 -3.80 -4.31 -8.55
CA VAL A 97 -5.06 -3.94 -7.93
C VAL A 97 -5.49 -2.59 -8.50
N THR A 98 -6.70 -2.58 -9.03
CA THR A 98 -7.41 -1.39 -9.48
C THR A 98 -8.50 -1.05 -8.47
N GLU A 99 -9.10 0.13 -8.62
CA GLU A 99 -10.22 0.56 -7.78
C GLU A 99 -11.40 -0.42 -7.77
N LYS A 100 -11.64 -1.15 -8.86
CA LYS A 100 -12.69 -2.18 -8.94
C LYS A 100 -12.35 -3.43 -8.13
N SER A 101 -11.07 -3.81 -8.11
CA SER A 101 -10.59 -4.98 -7.37
C SER A 101 -10.31 -4.66 -5.90
N PHE A 102 -10.22 -3.39 -5.52
CA PHE A 102 -9.94 -2.93 -4.17
C PHE A 102 -10.97 -3.46 -3.14
N SER A 103 -12.25 -3.61 -3.52
CA SER A 103 -13.29 -4.11 -2.59
C SER A 103 -12.95 -5.48 -1.99
N ARG A 104 -12.27 -6.37 -2.73
CA ARG A 104 -11.82 -7.67 -2.20
C ARG A 104 -10.70 -7.52 -1.16
N ILE A 105 -9.83 -6.53 -1.37
CA ILE A 105 -8.75 -6.21 -0.42
C ILE A 105 -9.35 -5.61 0.85
N ALA A 106 -10.33 -4.71 0.70
CA ALA A 106 -11.03 -4.09 1.80
C ALA A 106 -11.74 -5.12 2.68
N ASP A 107 -12.45 -6.08 2.07
CA ASP A 107 -13.13 -7.14 2.79
C ASP A 107 -12.15 -8.04 3.58
N ALA A 108 -11.05 -8.45 2.94
CA ALA A 108 -9.99 -9.21 3.59
C ALA A 108 -9.33 -8.43 4.74
N ALA A 109 -9.09 -7.12 4.56
CA ALA A 109 -8.51 -6.25 5.58
C ALA A 109 -9.45 -6.06 6.78
N LYS A 110 -10.76 -5.85 6.54
CA LYS A 110 -11.77 -5.78 7.60
C LYS A 110 -11.86 -7.09 8.38
N SER A 111 -11.82 -8.23 7.68
CA SER A 111 -11.79 -9.55 8.32
C SER A 111 -10.51 -9.78 9.13
N ALA A 112 -9.37 -9.25 8.68
CA ALA A 112 -8.09 -9.34 9.40
C ALA A 112 -8.06 -8.50 10.67
N ALA A 113 -8.79 -7.38 10.70
CA ALA A 113 -8.84 -6.44 11.82
C ALA A 113 -9.88 -6.80 12.90
N LYS A 114 -10.78 -7.76 12.62
CA LYS A 114 -11.93 -8.12 13.45
C LYS A 114 -11.64 -9.03 14.66
N GLU A 115 -10.41 -9.03 15.19
CA GLU A 115 -10.02 -9.84 16.36
C GLU A 115 -9.77 -9.03 17.62
#